data_AF-A0A2D8A4Z1-F1
#
_entry.id   AF-A0A2D8A4Z1-F1
#
_cell.length_a   1.000
_cell.length_b   1.000
_cell.length_c   1.000
_cell.angle_alpha   90.00
_cell.angle_beta   90.00
_cell.angle_gamma   90.00
#
_symmetry.space_group_name_H-M   'P 1'
#
loop_
_entity.id
_entity.type
_entity.pdbx_description
1 polymer ?
#
loop_
_entity_poly.entity_id
_entity_poly.type
_entity_poly.pdbx_seq_one_letter_code
_entity_poly.pdbx_strand_id
1 'polypeptide(L)'
;MGMVFFVYPEWYVDLEGATTDNIAWLRNLGAALVAVNGVGALLAARDPEGEKALYDVVMLASVLETIALAWSTFAWEFTATEEIFITGPLALAFLVSIALVALRPKPTA
;
A
#
# COMPACT_ATOMS: atom_id res chain seq x y z
N MET A 1 -6.41 -1.53 -3.03
CA MET A 1 -6.86 -0.75 -1.86
C MET A 1 -6.87 0.76 -2.12
N GLY A 2 -5.77 1.39 -2.57
CA GLY A 2 -5.71 2.86 -2.74
C GLY A 2 -6.88 3.50 -3.50
N MET A 3 -7.30 2.93 -4.64
CA MET A 3 -8.44 3.47 -5.40
C MET A 3 -9.78 3.37 -4.64
N VAL A 4 -9.97 2.30 -3.85
CA VAL A 4 -11.16 2.14 -3.00
C VAL A 4 -11.16 3.20 -1.90
N PHE A 5 -10.03 3.38 -1.20
CA PHE A 5 -9.92 4.41 -0.16
C PHE A 5 -10.12 5.82 -0.70
N PHE A 6 -9.71 6.07 -1.95
CA PHE A 6 -9.88 7.36 -2.58
C PHE A 6 -11.34 7.65 -2.99
N VAL A 7 -11.99 6.70 -3.67
CA VAL A 7 -13.30 6.93 -4.31
C VAL A 7 -14.48 6.51 -3.43
N TYR A 8 -14.36 5.38 -2.73
CA TYR A 8 -15.43 4.75 -1.94
C TYR A 8 -14.96 4.36 -0.51
N PRO A 9 -14.41 5.30 0.28
CA PRO A 9 -13.92 4.97 1.63
C PRO A 9 -15.03 4.54 2.60
N GLU A 10 -16.25 5.08 2.48
CA GLU A 10 -17.37 4.73 3.36
C GLU A 10 -17.76 3.25 3.21
N TRP A 11 -17.85 2.77 1.96
CA TRP A 11 -18.14 1.37 1.68
C TRP A 11 -17.09 0.43 2.29
N TYR A 12 -15.82 0.83 2.25
CA TYR A 12 -14.75 0.05 2.83
C TYR A 12 -14.84 -0.02 4.36
N VAL A 13 -15.09 1.12 5.01
CA VAL A 13 -15.26 1.21 6.47
C VAL A 13 -16.45 0.37 6.93
N ASP A 14 -17.58 0.42 6.21
CA ASP A 14 -18.77 -0.39 6.50
C ASP A 14 -18.47 -1.89 6.39
N LEU A 15 -17.70 -2.28 5.38
CA LEU A 15 -17.30 -3.67 5.14
C LEU A 15 -16.36 -4.20 6.25
N GLU A 16 -15.51 -3.35 6.81
CA GLU A 16 -14.65 -3.67 7.95
C GLU A 16 -15.36 -3.62 9.31
N GLY A 17 -16.56 -3.03 9.38
CA GLY A 17 -17.24 -2.69 10.63
C GLY A 17 -16.52 -1.62 11.45
N ALA A 18 -15.69 -0.80 10.80
CA ALA A 18 -14.86 0.24 11.43
C ALA A 18 -15.63 1.55 11.67
N THR A 19 -15.05 2.48 12.43
CA THR A 19 -15.65 3.81 12.65
C THR A 19 -15.38 4.76 11.47
N THR A 20 -16.28 5.72 11.25
CA THR A 20 -16.20 6.69 10.15
C THR A 20 -15.37 7.94 10.47
N ASP A 21 -14.69 7.99 11.62
CA ASP A 21 -13.98 9.20 12.08
C ASP A 21 -12.84 9.61 11.14
N ASN A 22 -12.28 8.65 10.39
CA ASN A 22 -11.06 8.82 9.60
C ASN A 22 -11.27 8.81 8.07
N ILE A 23 -12.51 9.03 7.59
CA ILE A 23 -12.80 8.99 6.14
C ILE A 23 -11.95 9.98 5.33
N ALA A 24 -11.74 11.21 5.83
CA ALA A 24 -10.91 12.20 5.14
C ALA A 24 -9.43 11.76 5.06
N TRP A 25 -8.93 11.09 6.10
CA TRP A 25 -7.59 10.51 6.11
C TRP A 25 -7.48 9.36 5.10
N LEU A 26 -8.48 8.46 5.07
CA LEU A 26 -8.54 7.37 4.10
C LEU A 26 -8.48 7.88 2.65
N ARG A 27 -9.21 8.95 2.31
CA ARG A 27 -9.14 9.54 0.95
C ARG A 27 -7.74 10.01 0.58
N ASN A 28 -7.06 10.71 1.49
CA ASN A 28 -5.71 11.21 1.25
C ASN A 28 -4.69 10.07 1.14
N LEU A 29 -4.80 9.05 2.00
CA LEU A 29 -3.99 7.84 1.88
C LEU A 29 -4.26 7.12 0.56
N GLY A 30 -5.53 7.01 0.16
CA GLY A 30 -5.93 6.44 -1.12
C GLY A 30 -5.32 7.16 -2.32
N ALA A 31 -5.34 8.50 -2.31
CA ALA A 31 -4.72 9.32 -3.35
C ALA A 31 -3.21 9.08 -3.45
N ALA A 32 -2.52 9.04 -2.30
CA ALA A 32 -1.08 8.76 -2.25
C ALA A 32 -0.75 7.36 -2.79
N LEU A 33 -1.50 6.34 -2.37
CA LEU A 33 -1.34 4.96 -2.84
C LEU A 33 -1.60 4.82 -4.34
N VAL A 34 -2.61 5.53 -4.87
CA VAL A 34 -2.88 5.54 -6.32
C VAL A 34 -1.72 6.20 -7.07
N ALA A 35 -1.19 7.33 -6.59
CA ALA A 35 -0.12 8.04 -7.27
C ALA A 35 1.22 7.27 -7.22
N VAL A 36 1.63 6.81 -6.05
CA VAL A 36 2.94 6.17 -5.84
C VAL A 36 2.90 4.70 -6.24
N ASN A 37 2.14 3.87 -5.52
CA ASN A 37 2.13 2.43 -5.75
C ASN A 37 1.31 2.03 -6.99
N GLY A 38 0.34 2.83 -7.41
CA GLY A 38 -0.42 2.60 -8.63
C GLY A 38 0.33 3.11 -9.87
N VAL A 39 0.31 4.43 -10.07
CA VAL A 39 0.89 5.07 -11.27
C VAL A 39 2.41 4.93 -11.28
N GLY A 40 3.09 5.20 -10.16
CA GLY A 40 4.55 5.06 -10.07
C GLY A 40 5.02 3.64 -10.38
N ALA A 41 4.34 2.61 -9.88
CA ALA A 41 4.70 1.22 -10.19
C ALA A 41 4.49 0.88 -11.68
N LEU A 42 3.42 1.37 -12.30
CA LEU A 42 3.18 1.16 -13.73
C LEU A 42 4.25 1.82 -14.60
N LEU A 43 4.66 3.04 -14.25
CA LEU A 43 5.73 3.76 -14.95
C LEU A 43 7.08 3.06 -14.76
N ALA A 44 7.43 2.70 -13.51
CA ALA A 44 8.65 1.97 -13.21
C ALA A 44 8.69 0.59 -13.88
N ALA A 45 7.55 -0.10 -14.01
CA ALA A 45 7.49 -1.40 -14.69
C ALA A 45 7.69 -1.31 -16.20
N ARG A 46 7.41 -0.15 -16.81
CA ARG A 46 7.57 0.05 -18.26
C ARG A 46 9.03 0.08 -18.68
N ASP A 47 9.89 0.72 -17.90
CA ASP A 47 11.34 0.75 -18.10
C ASP A 47 12.07 0.75 -16.73
N PRO A 48 12.21 -0.43 -16.08
CA PRO A 48 12.74 -0.50 -14.72
C PRO A 48 14.20 -0.06 -14.60
N GLU A 49 14.99 -0.23 -15.66
CA GLU A 49 16.41 0.16 -15.67
C GLU A 49 16.55 1.67 -15.87
N GLY A 50 15.84 2.25 -16.84
CA GLY A 50 15.82 3.69 -17.08
C GLY A 50 15.19 4.49 -15.94
N GLU A 51 14.14 3.95 -15.32
CA GLU A 51 13.38 4.59 -14.24
C GLU A 51 13.74 4.03 -12.85
N LYS A 52 14.99 3.57 -12.66
CA LYS A 52 15.42 2.93 -11.40
C LYS A 52 15.16 3.79 -10.16
N ALA A 53 15.30 5.11 -10.25
CA ALA A 53 15.02 6.01 -9.14
C ALA A 53 13.52 5.97 -8.75
N LEU A 54 12.62 5.94 -9.73
CA LEU A 54 11.19 5.81 -9.50
C LEU A 54 10.86 4.42 -8.93
N TYR A 55 11.48 3.37 -9.45
CA TYR A 55 11.36 2.02 -8.89
C TYR A 55 11.76 2.00 -7.41
N ASP A 56 12.90 2.61 -7.07
CA ASP A 56 13.42 2.68 -5.69
C ASP A 56 12.44 3.43 -4.76
N VAL A 57 11.78 4.49 -5.24
CA VAL A 57 10.73 5.21 -4.47
C VAL A 57 9.50 4.33 -4.24
N VAL A 58 9.01 3.63 -5.27
CA VAL A 58 7.85 2.72 -5.16
C VAL A 58 8.14 1.57 -4.21
N MET A 59 9.34 0.98 -4.32
CA MET A 59 9.81 -0.07 -3.43
C MET A 59 9.89 0.43 -1.99
N LEU A 60 10.50 1.60 -1.76
CA LEU A 60 10.60 2.19 -0.42
C LEU A 60 9.22 2.45 0.19
N ALA A 61 8.30 3.06 -0.56
CA ALA A 61 6.94 3.31 -0.11
C ALA A 61 6.23 2.01 0.28
N SER A 62 6.27 1.00 -0.59
CA SER A 62 5.63 -0.29 -0.35
C SER A 62 6.18 -1.00 0.90
N VAL A 63 7.50 -0.96 1.11
CA VAL A 63 8.14 -1.55 2.29
C VAL A 63 7.75 -0.81 3.56
N LEU A 64 7.78 0.52 3.56
CA LEU A 64 7.42 1.32 4.73
C LEU A 64 5.93 1.17 5.09
N GLU A 65 5.06 1.15 4.09
CA GLU A 65 3.62 0.90 4.27
C GLU A 65 3.37 -0.49 4.86
N THR A 66 4.10 -1.51 4.37
CA THR A 66 3.99 -2.88 4.91
C THR A 66 4.46 -2.94 6.36
N ILE A 67 5.56 -2.27 6.71
CA ILE A 67 6.05 -2.19 8.09
C ILE A 67 5.04 -1.48 8.98
N ALA A 68 4.49 -0.36 8.53
CA ALA A 68 3.48 0.38 9.28
C ALA A 68 2.22 -0.46 9.51
N LEU A 69 1.70 -1.12 8.46
CA LEU A 69 0.56 -2.02 8.55
C LEU A 69 0.83 -3.20 9.50
N ALA A 70 2.01 -3.81 9.42
CA ALA A 70 2.41 -4.89 10.32
C ALA A 70 2.46 -4.42 11.78
N TRP A 71 3.05 -3.25 12.03
CA TRP A 71 3.15 -2.66 13.36
C TRP A 71 1.77 -2.35 13.94
N SER A 72 0.90 -1.68 13.18
CA SER A 72 -0.47 -1.37 13.61
C SER A 72 -1.32 -2.62 13.80
N THR A 73 -1.05 -3.70 13.05
CA THR A 73 -1.70 -5.00 13.26
C THR A 73 -1.26 -5.64 14.56
N PHE A 74 0.05 -5.61 14.86
CA PHE A 74 0.58 -6.14 16.12
C PHE A 74 0.10 -5.36 17.35
N ALA A 75 0.02 -4.03 17.25
CA ALA A 75 -0.48 -3.16 18.30
C ALA A 75 -2.02 -3.11 18.40
N TRP A 76 -2.73 -3.73 17.45
CA TRP A 76 -4.19 -3.72 17.31
C TRP A 76 -4.80 -2.31 17.32
N GLU A 77 -4.26 -1.43 16.48
CA GLU A 77 -4.67 -0.02 16.40
C GLU A 77 -5.93 0.19 15.53
N PHE A 78 -6.45 -0.87 14.91
CA PHE A 78 -7.61 -0.82 14.02
C PHE A 78 -8.92 -0.84 14.79
N THR A 79 -9.90 -0.10 14.28
CA THR A 79 -11.29 -0.16 14.75
C THR A 79 -12.13 -1.22 14.02
N ALA A 80 -11.55 -1.87 13.01
CA ALA A 80 -12.21 -2.93 12.25
C ALA A 80 -12.57 -4.12 13.13
N THR A 81 -13.77 -4.67 12.95
CA THR A 81 -14.27 -5.83 13.70
C THR A 81 -13.91 -7.15 13.03
N GLU A 82 -13.58 -7.12 11.75
CA GLU A 82 -13.32 -8.30 10.93
C GLU A 82 -11.82 -8.42 10.59
N GLU A 83 -11.11 -9.30 11.31
CA GLU A 83 -9.64 -9.41 11.26
C GLU A 83 -9.08 -9.75 9.87
N ILE A 84 -9.87 -10.40 9.02
CA ILE A 84 -9.45 -10.81 7.67
C ILE A 84 -9.16 -9.60 6.77
N PHE A 85 -9.84 -8.47 7.01
CA PHE A 85 -9.62 -7.24 6.25
C PHE A 85 -8.36 -6.49 6.69
N ILE A 86 -7.73 -6.91 7.80
CA ILE A 86 -6.41 -6.42 8.21
C ILE A 86 -5.33 -7.42 7.76
N THR A 87 -5.49 -8.68 8.13
CA THR A 87 -4.46 -9.72 7.94
C THR A 87 -4.28 -10.14 6.48
N GLY A 88 -5.36 -10.13 5.68
CA GLY A 88 -5.30 -10.43 4.25
C GLY A 88 -4.47 -9.39 3.47
N PRO A 89 -4.79 -8.08 3.55
CA PRO A 89 -3.97 -7.04 2.96
C PRO A 89 -2.52 -7.03 3.47
N LEU A 90 -2.29 -7.29 4.76
CA LEU A 90 -0.93 -7.39 5.31
C LEU A 90 -0.12 -8.50 4.63
N ALA A 91 -0.68 -9.70 4.50
CA ALA A 91 -0.01 -10.81 3.83
C ALA A 91 0.35 -10.49 2.38
N LEU A 92 -0.59 -9.86 1.65
CA LEU A 92 -0.35 -9.44 0.27
C LEU A 92 0.73 -8.35 0.18
N ALA A 93 0.69 -7.35 1.06
CA ALA A 93 1.68 -6.28 1.13
C ALA A 93 3.09 -6.84 1.39
N PHE A 94 3.21 -7.84 2.26
CA PHE A 94 4.47 -8.53 2.53
C PHE A 94 5.03 -9.23 1.29
N LEU A 95 4.18 -9.96 0.55
CA LEU A 95 4.58 -10.62 -0.69
C LEU A 95 5.06 -9.62 -1.76
N VAL A 96 4.32 -8.53 -1.95
CA VAL A 96 4.68 -7.49 -2.93
C VAL A 96 5.98 -6.81 -2.54
N SER A 97 6.17 -6.46 -1.27
CA SER A 97 7.39 -5.83 -0.77
C SER A 97 8.63 -6.73 -0.98
N ILE A 98 8.52 -8.03 -0.68
CA ILE A 98 9.59 -8.99 -0.96
C ILE A 98 9.89 -9.04 -2.46
N ALA A 99 8.85 -9.10 -3.30
CA ALA A 99 9.02 -9.18 -4.74
C ALA A 99 9.74 -7.93 -5.29
N LEU A 100 9.37 -6.73 -4.85
CA LEU A 100 10.02 -5.48 -5.28
C LEU A 100 11.50 -5.42 -4.86
N VAL A 101 11.84 -5.92 -3.67
CA VAL A 101 13.25 -5.98 -3.24
C VAL A 101 14.02 -7.02 -4.05
N ALA A 102 13.45 -8.21 -4.25
CA ALA A 102 14.12 -9.31 -4.95
C ALA A 102 14.31 -9.04 -6.44
N LEU A 103 13.37 -8.33 -7.08
CA LEU A 103 13.37 -8.01 -8.51
C LEU A 103 13.96 -6.63 -8.81
N ARG A 104 14.56 -5.97 -7.82
CA ARG A 104 15.14 -4.64 -7.99
C ARG A 104 16.17 -4.64 -9.14
N PRO A 105 16.05 -3.72 -10.12
CA PRO A 105 16.99 -3.60 -11.23
C PRO A 105 18.42 -3.35 -10.74
N LYS A 106 19.38 -4.08 -11.33
CA LYS A 106 20.81 -3.93 -11.02
C LYS A 106 21.39 -2.78 -11.85
N PRO A 107 22.42 -2.07 -11.34
CA PRO A 107 23.13 -1.10 -12.17
C PRO A 107 23.72 -1.80 -13.40
N THR A 108 23.43 -1.29 -14.59
CA THR A 108 24.20 -1.61 -15.78
C THR A 108 25.60 -1.00 -15.59
N ALA A 109 26.62 -1.87 -15.58
CA ALA A 109 28.01 -1.52 -15.37
C ALA A 109 28.60 -0.73 -16.56
#